data_AF-A0A2V6EGZ3-F1
#
_entry.id   AF-A0A2V6EGZ3-F1
#
_cell.length_a   1.000
_cell.length_b   1.000
_cell.length_c   1.000
_cell.angle_alpha   90.00
_cell.angle_beta   90.00
_cell.angle_gamma   90.00
#
_symmetry.space_group_name_H-M   'P 1'
#
loop_
_entity.id
_entity.type
_entity.pdbx_description
1 polymer ?
#
loop_
_entity_poly.entity_id
_entity_poly.type
_entity_poly.pdbx_seq_one_letter_code
_entity_poly.pdbx_strand_id
1 'polypeptide(L)'
;MNSELTEKTDVKESRSSERPGGFGAAAPRADSFGGWILYDGDCSSCTASARRFDRIFRRRGFLFLPLQTDWVMKRLDLEPGAPLEEMRVLTSDGRDISGADAVIFLGRQIWWTWPFVPLARLPGTHKLFDRGYRWIAAHRGCDHITCEIKERRLPSRRLTKTAVERPPLLEFWRGWIALIVFPPLALLARNHVVPWQFMWLMTGAIFLGCKWLTFWSARRQIVHVPFGRALVYFFLWPGMDAEKFLRRPACQVHKTREQALVSGAAEELSGNVSDRAGKIPALPLPSAGEKTLLGVVLLFGVARFADQPLLTGWIGMIGIILTLHFGLFHLLAIGWRAAGLDAEPIMEAPLRSKSVREFWGRRWNGAFNRLALDFVFRPLARWQGIRIATLAAFLVSGLIHELVISLPAAGGYSLPTAYFLLQGIGILTERALPQIRGQIFTIVITAVPAFWLFHPPFVRNVILPFMKAIGAL
;
A
#
# COMPACT_ATOMS: atom_id res chain seq x y z
N MET A 1 44.20 -23.54 -85.72
CA MET A 1 45.21 -22.45 -85.68
C MET A 1 45.59 -22.30 -84.21
N ASN A 2 46.88 -22.18 -83.90
CA ASN A 2 47.44 -22.63 -82.61
C ASN A 2 47.56 -21.48 -81.57
N SER A 3 48.22 -21.79 -80.45
CA SER A 3 48.41 -20.97 -79.22
C SER A 3 47.20 -21.02 -78.28
N GLU A 4 47.26 -21.49 -77.02
CA GLU A 4 48.35 -21.67 -76.02
C GLU A 4 49.04 -20.36 -75.57
N LEU A 5 49.42 -20.16 -74.30
CA LEU A 5 49.20 -20.97 -73.08
C LEU A 5 48.02 -20.36 -72.29
N THR A 6 47.92 -20.09 -70.96
CA THR A 6 48.66 -20.34 -69.69
C THR A 6 47.66 -19.98 -68.56
N GLU A 7 47.68 -20.47 -67.31
CA GLU A 7 48.19 -21.70 -66.67
C GLU A 7 47.67 -21.74 -65.20
N LYS A 8 47.01 -22.84 -64.76
CA LYS A 8 46.92 -23.44 -63.38
C LYS A 8 46.57 -22.55 -62.15
N THR A 9 46.06 -23.03 -61.01
CA THR A 9 45.64 -24.38 -60.54
C THR A 9 44.56 -24.29 -59.43
N ASP A 10 43.76 -25.34 -59.34
CA ASP A 10 43.20 -26.00 -58.13
C ASP A 10 42.38 -25.29 -57.02
N VAL A 11 41.13 -25.76 -56.93
CA VAL A 11 40.50 -26.39 -55.75
C VAL A 11 40.52 -25.63 -54.41
N LYS A 12 39.33 -25.17 -53.98
CA LYS A 12 38.81 -25.59 -52.67
C LYS A 12 37.28 -25.63 -52.53
N GLU A 13 36.78 -26.86 -52.60
CA GLU A 13 35.87 -27.53 -51.65
C GLU A 13 34.66 -26.79 -51.02
N SER A 14 33.54 -27.50 -51.07
CA SER A 14 32.18 -27.20 -50.59
C SER A 14 32.01 -26.46 -49.27
N ARG A 15 30.87 -25.74 -49.15
CA ARG A 15 30.09 -25.69 -47.91
C ARG A 15 28.58 -25.62 -48.18
N SER A 16 27.85 -26.65 -47.75
CA SER A 16 26.40 -26.76 -47.87
C SER A 16 25.66 -26.08 -46.73
N SER A 17 24.55 -25.42 -47.08
CA SER A 17 23.40 -25.01 -46.25
C SER A 17 23.30 -25.58 -44.83
N GLU A 18 23.15 -24.69 -43.85
CA GLU A 18 22.20 -24.89 -42.75
C GLU A 18 21.51 -23.56 -42.36
N ARG A 19 20.34 -23.62 -41.72
CA ARG A 19 19.43 -22.47 -41.49
C ARG A 19 19.24 -22.16 -39.99
N PRO A 20 18.70 -20.98 -39.61
CA PRO A 20 19.13 -20.30 -38.39
C PRO A 20 18.40 -20.72 -37.11
N GLY A 21 19.16 -20.76 -36.01
CA GLY A 21 18.65 -20.89 -34.65
C GLY A 21 19.63 -20.33 -33.62
N GLY A 22 19.46 -19.05 -33.24
CA GLY A 22 20.28 -18.43 -32.19
C GLY A 22 20.12 -16.91 -32.13
N PHE A 23 19.97 -16.36 -30.92
CA PHE A 23 20.02 -14.91 -30.72
C PHE A 23 21.46 -14.43 -30.96
N GLY A 24 21.67 -13.65 -32.03
CA GLY A 24 22.97 -13.10 -32.38
C GLY A 24 23.52 -12.18 -31.29
N ALA A 25 24.38 -12.73 -30.43
CA ALA A 25 25.13 -11.97 -29.44
C ALA A 25 26.21 -11.14 -30.16
N ALA A 26 25.84 -9.93 -30.59
CA ALA A 26 26.78 -8.97 -31.14
C ALA A 26 27.88 -8.68 -30.10
N ALA A 27 29.08 -9.18 -30.35
CA ALA A 27 30.21 -9.04 -29.44
C ALA A 27 30.56 -7.55 -29.27
N PRO A 28 30.66 -7.03 -28.03
CA PRO A 28 31.08 -5.66 -27.80
C PRO A 28 32.54 -5.47 -28.22
N ARG A 29 32.89 -4.24 -28.64
CA ARG A 29 34.27 -3.87 -28.99
C ARG A 29 35.19 -4.07 -27.78
N ALA A 30 36.43 -4.52 -28.04
CA ALA A 30 37.30 -5.13 -27.03
C ALA A 30 37.71 -4.20 -25.87
N ASP A 31 37.84 -2.90 -26.13
CA ASP A 31 38.58 -1.94 -25.28
C ASP A 31 37.84 -1.52 -23.99
N SER A 32 36.76 -2.21 -23.62
CA SER A 32 35.99 -1.91 -22.41
C SER A 32 35.32 -3.13 -21.77
N PHE A 33 35.91 -4.32 -21.82
CA PHE A 33 35.39 -5.47 -21.07
C PHE A 33 35.79 -5.41 -19.58
N GLY A 34 34.80 -5.30 -18.70
CA GLY A 34 34.98 -5.17 -17.25
C GLY A 34 34.78 -6.47 -16.46
N GLY A 35 33.98 -7.41 -16.99
CA GLY A 35 33.79 -8.72 -16.36
C GLY A 35 32.44 -9.39 -16.64
N TRP A 36 32.27 -10.58 -16.06
CA TRP A 36 31.03 -11.34 -16.03
C TRP A 36 30.33 -11.20 -14.67
N ILE A 37 29.03 -10.95 -14.69
CA ILE A 37 28.16 -10.98 -13.51
C ILE A 37 27.41 -12.30 -13.53
N LEU A 38 27.77 -13.19 -12.61
CA LEU A 38 27.22 -14.54 -12.51
C LEU A 38 26.01 -14.53 -11.58
N TYR A 39 24.90 -15.08 -12.08
CA TYR A 39 23.65 -15.20 -11.36
C TYR A 39 23.04 -16.59 -11.55
N ASP A 40 22.24 -17.02 -10.57
CA ASP A 40 21.46 -18.23 -10.67
C ASP A 40 20.32 -18.07 -11.69
N GLY A 41 20.36 -18.84 -12.78
CA GLY A 41 19.36 -18.84 -13.83
C GLY A 41 18.01 -19.45 -13.43
N ASP A 42 18.02 -20.45 -12.55
CA ASP A 42 16.83 -21.19 -12.11
C ASP A 42 16.00 -20.36 -11.11
N CYS A 43 16.64 -19.49 -10.32
CA CYS A 43 15.93 -18.53 -9.48
C CYS A 43 15.30 -17.40 -10.33
N SER A 44 13.96 -17.41 -10.39
CA SER A 44 13.16 -16.39 -11.08
C SER A 44 13.46 -14.94 -10.64
N SER A 45 13.78 -14.73 -9.35
CA SER A 45 14.15 -13.43 -8.78
C SER A 45 15.53 -12.96 -9.25
N CYS A 46 16.51 -13.87 -9.33
CA CYS A 46 17.83 -13.59 -9.88
C CYS A 46 17.76 -13.26 -11.37
N THR A 47 17.04 -14.08 -12.16
CA THR A 47 16.80 -13.83 -13.59
C THR A 47 16.06 -12.51 -13.85
N ALA A 48 15.05 -12.16 -13.06
CA ALA A 48 14.36 -10.87 -13.17
C ALA A 48 15.29 -9.68 -12.82
N SER A 49 16.16 -9.84 -11.82
CA SER A 49 17.14 -8.84 -11.43
C SER A 49 18.21 -8.64 -12.50
N ALA A 50 18.77 -9.72 -13.06
CA ALA A 50 19.73 -9.66 -14.16
C ALA A 50 19.16 -8.89 -15.36
N ARG A 51 17.93 -9.24 -15.81
CA ARG A 51 17.24 -8.53 -16.90
C ARG A 51 17.01 -7.04 -16.60
N ARG A 52 16.71 -6.67 -15.35
CA ARG A 52 16.50 -5.27 -14.94
C ARG A 52 17.78 -4.45 -14.96
N PHE A 53 18.92 -5.05 -14.62
CA PHE A 53 20.20 -4.35 -14.47
C PHE A 53 21.13 -4.49 -15.69
N ASP A 54 20.87 -5.41 -16.62
CA ASP A 54 21.65 -5.63 -17.85
C ASP A 54 21.99 -4.32 -18.59
N ARG A 55 20.97 -3.52 -18.95
CA ARG A 55 21.18 -2.26 -19.69
C ARG A 55 22.07 -1.25 -18.98
N ILE A 56 22.22 -1.36 -17.65
CA ILE A 56 23.04 -0.47 -16.82
C ILE A 56 24.50 -0.95 -16.80
N PHE A 57 24.72 -2.27 -16.67
CA PHE A 57 26.06 -2.88 -16.56
C PHE A 57 26.70 -3.23 -17.90
N ARG A 58 25.92 -3.62 -18.92
CA ARG A 58 26.37 -3.83 -20.31
C ARG A 58 26.99 -2.56 -20.90
N ARG A 59 26.48 -1.39 -20.51
CA ARG A 59 27.04 -0.05 -20.82
C ARG A 59 28.31 0.31 -20.05
N ARG A 60 28.79 -0.57 -19.17
CA ARG A 60 29.95 -0.39 -18.27
C ARG A 60 30.95 -1.56 -18.40
N GLY A 61 30.85 -2.35 -19.48
CA GLY A 61 31.72 -3.49 -19.72
C GLY A 61 31.35 -4.80 -19.01
N PHE A 62 30.27 -4.82 -18.23
CA PHE A 62 29.87 -5.99 -17.43
C PHE A 62 28.70 -6.73 -18.08
N LEU A 63 28.87 -8.03 -18.34
CA LEU A 63 27.86 -8.90 -18.98
C LEU A 63 27.25 -9.86 -17.97
N PHE A 64 25.92 -9.99 -17.95
CA PHE A 64 25.23 -11.00 -17.14
C PHE A 64 25.27 -12.37 -17.83
N LEU A 65 25.60 -13.42 -17.08
CA LEU A 65 25.63 -14.80 -17.56
C LEU A 65 25.07 -15.75 -16.48
N PRO A 66 24.22 -16.74 -16.84
CA PRO A 66 23.78 -17.76 -15.90
C PRO A 66 24.96 -18.61 -15.41
N LEU A 67 24.94 -18.98 -14.13
CA LEU A 67 25.87 -19.95 -13.54
C LEU A 67 25.92 -21.25 -14.34
N GLN A 68 24.76 -21.72 -14.77
CA GLN A 68 24.49 -22.96 -15.50
C GLN A 68 25.16 -23.05 -16.90
N THR A 69 26.12 -22.17 -17.21
CA THR A 69 26.89 -22.17 -18.45
C THR A 69 28.15 -23.05 -18.29
N ASP A 70 28.36 -24.02 -19.18
CA ASP A 70 29.39 -25.08 -19.03
C ASP A 70 30.79 -24.59 -18.69
N TRP A 71 31.25 -23.48 -19.30
CA TRP A 71 32.58 -22.94 -19.07
C TRP A 71 32.72 -22.26 -17.69
N VAL A 72 31.62 -21.75 -17.13
CA VAL A 72 31.59 -21.11 -15.81
C VAL A 72 31.71 -22.17 -14.72
N MET A 73 30.91 -23.24 -14.80
CA MET A 73 30.95 -24.36 -13.85
C MET A 73 32.35 -24.99 -13.82
N LYS A 74 32.94 -25.25 -14.99
CA LYS A 74 34.33 -25.76 -15.14
C LYS A 74 35.43 -24.80 -14.66
N ARG A 75 35.17 -23.50 -14.56
CA ARG A 75 36.14 -22.50 -14.06
C ARG A 75 36.02 -22.25 -12.56
N LEU A 76 34.87 -22.55 -11.96
CA LEU A 76 34.60 -22.38 -10.53
C LEU A 76 34.68 -23.69 -9.72
N ASP A 77 34.99 -24.81 -10.39
CA ASP A 77 35.03 -26.17 -9.81
C ASP A 77 33.71 -26.56 -9.12
N LEU A 78 32.58 -26.29 -9.81
CA LEU A 78 31.23 -26.55 -9.32
C LEU A 78 30.59 -27.74 -10.04
N GLU A 79 30.01 -28.65 -9.26
CA GLU A 79 29.26 -29.79 -9.80
C GLU A 79 28.01 -29.33 -10.60
N PRO A 80 27.62 -30.06 -11.67
CA PRO A 80 26.46 -29.71 -12.48
C PRO A 80 25.16 -29.69 -11.65
N GLY A 81 24.57 -28.50 -11.47
CA GLY A 81 23.36 -28.30 -10.67
C GLY A 81 23.59 -27.86 -9.22
N ALA A 82 24.84 -27.65 -8.79
CA ALA A 82 25.14 -27.05 -7.49
C ALA A 82 24.59 -25.60 -7.43
N PRO A 83 23.67 -25.26 -6.51
CA PRO A 83 23.13 -23.91 -6.41
C PRO A 83 24.19 -22.96 -5.84
N LEU A 84 24.51 -21.87 -6.57
CA LEU A 84 25.37 -20.82 -6.01
C LEU A 84 24.71 -20.24 -4.75
N GLU A 85 25.29 -20.46 -3.58
CA GLU A 85 24.87 -19.82 -2.31
C GLU A 85 24.93 -18.29 -2.40
N GLU A 86 25.82 -17.75 -3.23
CA GLU A 86 26.04 -16.32 -3.42
C GLU A 86 26.21 -15.94 -4.90
N MET A 87 25.78 -14.73 -5.26
CA MET A 87 26.09 -14.07 -6.53
C MET A 87 27.60 -13.85 -6.67
N ARG A 88 28.17 -13.97 -7.87
CA ARG A 88 29.61 -13.74 -8.12
C ARG A 88 29.86 -12.75 -9.25
N VAL A 89 31.00 -12.07 -9.22
CA VAL A 89 31.49 -11.20 -10.29
C VAL A 89 32.93 -11.56 -10.62
N LEU A 90 33.15 -12.06 -11.84
CA LEU A 90 34.47 -12.34 -12.39
C LEU A 90 34.93 -11.13 -13.20
N THR A 91 35.83 -10.31 -12.64
CA THR A 91 36.36 -9.14 -13.35
C THR A 91 37.38 -9.54 -14.42
N SER A 92 37.60 -8.67 -15.42
CA SER A 92 38.57 -8.91 -16.50
C SER A 92 40.04 -8.95 -16.03
N ASP A 93 40.32 -8.43 -14.82
CA ASP A 93 41.61 -8.59 -14.12
C ASP A 93 41.74 -9.92 -13.33
N GLY A 94 40.79 -10.84 -13.49
CA GLY A 94 40.87 -12.21 -12.97
C GLY A 94 40.40 -12.41 -11.53
N ARG A 95 39.96 -11.35 -10.82
CA ARG A 95 39.40 -11.51 -9.47
C ARG A 95 38.00 -12.13 -9.51
N ASP A 96 37.73 -13.01 -8.55
CA ASP A 96 36.38 -13.42 -8.18
C ASP A 96 35.96 -12.63 -6.93
N ILE A 97 34.71 -12.15 -6.92
CA ILE A 97 34.11 -11.38 -5.84
C ILE A 97 32.72 -11.94 -5.60
N SER A 98 32.45 -12.46 -4.40
CA SER A 98 31.15 -13.08 -4.05
C SER A 98 30.24 -12.17 -3.22
N GLY A 99 28.97 -12.57 -3.14
CA GLY A 99 28.05 -12.20 -2.08
C GLY A 99 27.78 -10.71 -1.95
N ALA A 100 27.83 -10.23 -0.70
CA ALA A 100 27.63 -8.83 -0.36
C ALA A 100 28.69 -7.92 -1.00
N ASP A 101 29.95 -8.37 -1.07
CA ASP A 101 31.04 -7.58 -1.64
C ASP A 101 30.96 -7.47 -3.17
N ALA A 102 30.36 -8.45 -3.86
CA ALA A 102 30.01 -8.34 -5.28
C ALA A 102 29.01 -7.20 -5.53
N VAL A 103 27.99 -7.08 -4.67
CA VAL A 103 27.00 -5.99 -4.74
C VAL A 103 27.64 -4.64 -4.42
N ILE A 104 28.51 -4.57 -3.42
CA ILE A 104 29.27 -3.34 -3.08
C ILE A 104 30.22 -2.94 -4.22
N PHE A 105 30.88 -3.89 -4.87
CA PHE A 105 31.75 -3.66 -6.02
C PHE A 105 30.98 -3.09 -7.21
N LEU A 106 29.87 -3.73 -7.60
CA LEU A 106 29.00 -3.25 -8.67
C LEU A 106 28.39 -1.86 -8.33
N GLY A 107 28.11 -1.61 -7.05
CA GLY A 107 27.67 -0.31 -6.53
C GLY A 107 28.68 0.84 -6.74
N ARG A 108 29.98 0.56 -6.92
CA ARG A 108 30.99 1.61 -7.26
C ARG A 108 30.87 2.09 -8.70
N GLN A 109 30.34 1.27 -9.60
CA GLN A 109 30.24 1.59 -11.02
C GLN A 109 29.05 2.51 -11.34
N ILE A 110 28.15 2.74 -10.38
CA ILE A 110 26.95 3.55 -10.52
C ILE A 110 27.10 4.84 -9.69
N TRP A 111 27.01 5.99 -10.36
CA TRP A 111 27.38 7.29 -9.76
C TRP A 111 26.53 7.68 -8.54
N TRP A 112 25.23 7.32 -8.53
CA TRP A 112 24.32 7.68 -7.43
C TRP A 112 24.42 6.73 -6.22
N THR A 113 24.99 5.52 -6.38
CA THR A 113 25.31 4.61 -5.27
C THR A 113 26.67 4.92 -4.63
N TRP A 114 27.53 5.68 -5.31
CA TRP A 114 28.86 6.08 -4.83
C TRP A 114 28.91 6.57 -3.36
N PRO A 115 28.05 7.49 -2.88
CA PRO A 115 28.10 7.94 -1.48
C PRO A 115 27.68 6.86 -0.46
N PHE A 116 26.96 5.81 -0.89
CA PHE A 116 26.55 4.70 -0.02
C PHE A 116 27.61 3.60 0.08
N VAL A 117 28.55 3.50 -0.87
CA VAL A 117 29.64 2.51 -0.83
C VAL A 117 30.59 2.69 0.37
N PRO A 118 31.13 3.88 0.71
CA PRO A 118 31.98 4.01 1.89
C PRO A 118 31.19 3.75 3.17
N LEU A 119 29.92 4.15 3.22
CA LEU A 119 29.03 3.86 4.35
C LEU A 119 28.80 2.35 4.53
N ALA A 120 28.72 1.56 3.46
CA ALA A 120 28.60 0.11 3.49
C ALA A 120 29.91 -0.64 3.81
N ARG A 121 31.05 0.07 3.89
CA ARG A 121 32.38 -0.49 4.16
C ARG A 121 32.89 -0.28 5.58
N LEU A 122 32.15 0.42 6.44
CA LEU A 122 32.49 0.52 7.86
C LEU A 122 32.28 -0.85 8.54
N PRO A 123 33.13 -1.27 9.49
CA PRO A 123 33.13 -2.64 10.01
C PRO A 123 31.85 -3.06 10.77
N GLY A 124 31.02 -2.10 11.20
CA GLY A 124 29.69 -2.37 11.75
C GLY A 124 28.58 -2.49 10.69
N THR A 125 28.63 -1.68 9.63
CA THR A 125 27.61 -1.66 8.57
C THR A 125 27.83 -2.75 7.53
N HIS A 126 29.09 -3.10 7.23
CA HIS A 126 29.44 -4.21 6.34
C HIS A 126 28.87 -5.53 6.89
N LYS A 127 29.06 -5.81 8.18
CA LYS A 127 28.45 -6.98 8.87
C LYS A 127 26.92 -6.98 8.82
N LEU A 128 26.28 -5.81 8.87
CA LEU A 128 24.82 -5.70 8.75
C LEU A 128 24.35 -5.96 7.30
N PHE A 129 25.10 -5.46 6.32
CA PHE A 129 24.81 -5.62 4.90
C PHE A 129 25.04 -7.06 4.44
N ASP A 130 26.13 -7.70 4.88
CA ASP A 130 26.43 -9.11 4.71
C ASP A 130 25.35 -10.01 5.33
N ARG A 131 24.99 -9.78 6.61
CA ARG A 131 23.91 -10.53 7.28
C ARG A 131 22.56 -10.36 6.56
N GLY A 132 22.27 -9.17 6.03
CA GLY A 132 21.10 -8.91 5.20
C GLY A 132 21.15 -9.62 3.85
N TYR A 133 22.31 -9.63 3.20
CA TYR A 133 22.55 -10.33 1.94
C TYR A 133 22.35 -11.84 2.10
N ARG A 134 23.02 -12.47 3.08
CA ARG A 134 22.89 -13.92 3.35
C ARG A 134 21.46 -14.30 3.75
N TRP A 135 20.74 -13.43 4.46
CA TRP A 135 19.32 -13.66 4.74
C TRP A 135 18.48 -13.70 3.45
N ILE A 136 18.68 -12.77 2.51
CA ILE A 136 18.02 -12.80 1.19
C ILE A 136 18.43 -14.07 0.42
N ALA A 137 19.73 -14.41 0.43
CA ALA A 137 20.27 -15.56 -0.28
C ALA A 137 19.73 -16.90 0.25
N ALA A 138 19.51 -17.03 1.55
CA ALA A 138 18.89 -18.22 2.16
C ALA A 138 17.38 -18.34 1.86
N HIS A 139 16.66 -17.22 1.69
CA HIS A 139 15.19 -17.24 1.53
C HIS A 139 14.71 -17.21 0.06
N ARG A 140 15.62 -17.04 -0.93
CA ARG A 140 15.25 -16.96 -2.37
C ARG A 140 14.73 -18.27 -2.99
N GLY A 141 14.91 -19.42 -2.31
CA GLY A 141 14.48 -20.74 -2.77
C GLY A 141 13.16 -21.25 -2.17
N CYS A 142 12.59 -20.56 -1.18
CA CYS A 142 11.46 -21.07 -0.38
C CYS A 142 10.08 -20.61 -0.89
N ASP A 143 9.75 -20.97 -2.14
CA ASP A 143 8.34 -21.06 -2.60
C ASP A 143 7.98 -22.56 -2.66
N HIS A 144 7.32 -23.06 -1.61
CA HIS A 144 7.28 -24.48 -1.24
C HIS A 144 6.32 -25.35 -2.10
N ILE A 145 6.23 -25.08 -3.40
CA ILE A 145 5.17 -25.54 -4.32
C ILE A 145 5.73 -26.13 -5.64
N THR A 146 7.03 -25.98 -5.94
CA THR A 146 7.60 -26.37 -7.25
C THR A 146 8.41 -27.66 -7.28
N CYS A 147 8.71 -28.28 -6.13
CA CYS A 147 9.10 -29.69 -6.07
C CYS A 147 7.85 -30.52 -5.76
N GLU A 148 7.68 -31.62 -6.51
CA GLU A 148 6.48 -32.47 -6.52
C GLU A 148 5.14 -31.75 -6.80
N ILE A 149 4.80 -31.64 -8.09
CA ILE A 149 3.54 -32.16 -8.66
C ILE A 149 3.78 -32.36 -10.17
N LYS A 150 3.82 -33.63 -10.60
CA LYS A 150 3.94 -34.04 -12.02
C LYS A 150 2.64 -34.69 -12.52
N GLU A 151 1.50 -34.23 -12.02
CA GLU A 151 0.18 -34.81 -12.29
C GLU A 151 -0.78 -33.80 -12.97
N ARG A 152 -1.47 -34.29 -14.01
CA ARG A 152 -2.73 -33.80 -14.61
C ARG A 152 -2.85 -32.31 -14.96
N ARG A 153 -2.61 -32.02 -16.25
CA ARG A 153 -3.09 -30.79 -16.92
C ARG A 153 -4.62 -30.66 -16.83
N LEU A 154 -5.09 -29.58 -16.22
CA LEU A 154 -6.37 -28.94 -16.54
C LEU A 154 -6.15 -27.43 -16.75
N PRO A 155 -6.78 -26.79 -17.75
CA PRO A 155 -6.49 -25.41 -18.14
C PRO A 155 -7.18 -24.39 -17.22
N SER A 156 -6.67 -24.23 -16.00
CA SER A 156 -7.17 -23.23 -15.05
C SER A 156 -6.88 -21.79 -15.52
N ARG A 157 -7.94 -21.17 -16.04
CA ARG A 157 -8.14 -19.75 -16.40
C ARG A 157 -7.17 -18.79 -15.68
N ARG A 158 -6.43 -17.98 -16.45
CA ARG A 158 -5.41 -17.02 -15.95
C ARG A 158 -5.98 -16.00 -14.92
N LEU A 159 -5.97 -16.38 -13.65
CA LEU A 159 -6.01 -15.46 -12.52
C LEU A 159 -4.61 -14.88 -12.34
N THR A 160 -4.39 -13.67 -12.85
CA THR A 160 -3.15 -12.93 -12.64
C THR A 160 -2.98 -12.60 -11.15
N LYS A 161 -2.22 -13.43 -10.42
CA LYS A 161 -1.60 -13.02 -9.16
C LYS A 161 -0.77 -11.77 -9.46
N THR A 162 -1.28 -10.59 -9.14
CA THR A 162 -0.56 -9.34 -9.29
C THR A 162 0.62 -9.34 -8.32
N ALA A 163 1.80 -9.69 -8.81
CA ALA A 163 3.03 -9.38 -8.12
C ALA A 163 3.03 -7.87 -7.84
N VAL A 164 3.21 -7.49 -6.57
CA VAL A 164 3.20 -6.07 -6.18
C VAL A 164 4.55 -5.47 -6.58
N GLU A 165 4.68 -5.12 -7.86
CA GLU A 165 5.77 -4.29 -8.34
C GLU A 165 5.81 -3.01 -7.50
N ARG A 166 6.92 -2.80 -6.77
CA ARG A 166 7.11 -1.54 -6.04
C ARG A 166 7.15 -0.43 -7.10
N PRO A 167 6.24 0.57 -7.04
CA PRO A 167 6.18 1.59 -8.07
C PRO A 167 7.50 2.37 -8.13
N PRO A 168 7.90 2.87 -9.31
CA PRO A 168 9.10 3.68 -9.44
C PRO A 168 9.03 4.89 -8.52
N LEU A 169 10.16 5.27 -7.90
CA LEU A 169 10.23 6.27 -6.83
C LEU A 169 9.49 7.56 -7.16
N LEU A 170 9.59 8.05 -8.40
CA LEU A 170 8.90 9.24 -8.89
C LEU A 170 7.37 9.17 -8.70
N GLU A 171 6.75 8.01 -8.89
CA GLU A 171 5.31 7.85 -8.65
C GLU A 171 4.93 7.58 -7.20
N PHE A 172 5.86 7.08 -6.37
CA PHE A 172 5.66 7.10 -4.93
C PHE A 172 5.56 8.55 -4.47
N TRP A 173 6.55 9.39 -4.81
CA TRP A 173 6.54 10.82 -4.51
C TRP A 173 5.28 11.53 -4.99
N ARG A 174 4.82 11.28 -6.24
CA ARG A 174 3.57 11.89 -6.76
C ARG A 174 2.32 11.60 -5.93
N GLY A 175 2.21 10.43 -5.31
CA GLY A 175 1.09 10.08 -4.43
C GLY A 175 1.22 10.67 -3.02
N TRP A 176 2.44 10.74 -2.47
CA TRP A 176 2.68 11.16 -1.09
C TRP A 176 2.91 12.67 -0.92
N ILE A 177 3.24 13.41 -1.98
CA ILE A 177 3.64 14.83 -1.90
C ILE A 177 2.66 15.72 -1.12
N ALA A 178 1.34 15.62 -1.34
CA ALA A 178 0.36 16.43 -0.64
C ALA A 178 0.32 16.13 0.87
N LEU A 179 0.45 14.86 1.27
CA LEU A 179 0.50 14.44 2.68
C LEU A 179 1.82 14.79 3.36
N ILE A 180 2.91 14.98 2.59
CA ILE A 180 4.21 15.44 3.08
C ILE A 180 4.27 16.97 3.17
N VAL A 181 3.63 17.71 2.26
CA VAL A 181 3.76 19.17 2.14
C VAL A 181 2.68 19.93 2.91
N PHE A 182 1.42 19.49 2.88
CA PHE A 182 0.33 20.27 3.48
C PHE A 182 0.39 20.33 5.02
N PRO A 183 0.71 19.25 5.77
CA PRO A 183 0.78 19.35 7.22
C PRO A 183 1.90 20.27 7.74
N PRO A 184 3.15 20.24 7.20
CA PRO A 184 4.15 21.26 7.52
C PRO A 184 3.76 22.69 7.12
N LEU A 185 3.08 22.88 5.99
CA LEU A 185 2.55 24.20 5.63
C LEU A 185 1.50 24.69 6.63
N ALA A 186 0.64 23.80 7.14
CA ALA A 186 -0.29 24.11 8.22
C ALA A 186 0.43 24.43 9.55
N LEU A 187 1.57 23.77 9.87
CA LEU A 187 2.38 24.09 11.06
C LEU A 187 2.88 25.54 11.04
N LEU A 188 3.24 26.10 9.88
CA LEU A 188 3.68 27.50 9.77
C LEU A 188 2.56 28.49 10.16
N ALA A 189 1.31 28.16 9.89
CA ALA A 189 0.16 28.98 10.25
C ALA A 189 -0.21 28.93 11.76
N ARG A 190 0.40 28.04 12.56
CA ARG A 190 0.04 27.79 13.98
C ARG A 190 -0.02 29.05 14.83
N ASN A 191 0.88 30.01 14.61
CA ASN A 191 0.98 31.24 15.41
C ASN A 191 0.14 32.40 14.83
N HIS A 192 -0.56 32.19 13.71
CA HIS A 192 -1.31 33.22 12.98
C HIS A 192 -2.84 33.03 13.04
N VAL A 193 -3.32 31.91 13.59
CA VAL A 193 -4.75 31.57 13.66
C VAL A 193 -5.11 31.04 15.05
N VAL A 194 -6.36 31.14 15.47
CA VAL A 194 -6.78 30.64 16.79
C VAL A 194 -6.79 29.09 16.85
N PRO A 195 -6.64 28.47 18.03
CA PRO A 195 -6.45 27.01 18.16
C PRO A 195 -7.42 26.13 17.38
N TRP A 196 -8.71 26.49 17.32
CA TRP A 196 -9.70 25.72 16.56
C TRP A 196 -9.56 25.85 15.04
N GLN A 197 -9.14 27.01 14.53
CA GLN A 197 -8.82 27.20 13.12
C GLN A 197 -7.57 26.38 12.75
N PHE A 198 -6.55 26.36 13.62
CA PHE A 198 -5.35 25.54 13.42
C PHE A 198 -5.67 24.04 13.44
N MET A 199 -6.56 23.56 14.34
CA MET A 199 -7.06 22.17 14.32
C MET A 199 -7.69 21.81 12.97
N TRP A 200 -8.65 22.62 12.47
CA TRP A 200 -9.32 22.34 11.21
C TRP A 200 -8.39 22.47 10.00
N LEU A 201 -7.43 23.41 10.02
CA LEU A 201 -6.41 23.55 8.99
C LEU A 201 -5.51 22.31 8.92
N MET A 202 -5.04 21.82 10.07
CA MET A 202 -4.24 20.59 10.17
C MET A 202 -5.04 19.35 9.73
N THR A 203 -6.30 19.25 10.18
CA THR A 203 -7.22 18.17 9.79
C THR A 203 -7.47 18.18 8.28
N GLY A 204 -7.72 19.36 7.70
CA GLY A 204 -7.93 19.55 6.26
C GLY A 204 -6.68 19.22 5.44
N ALA A 205 -5.49 19.64 5.90
CA ALA A 205 -4.22 19.32 5.28
C ALA A 205 -3.97 17.80 5.22
N ILE A 206 -4.18 17.09 6.32
CA ILE A 206 -4.03 15.62 6.40
C ILE A 206 -5.11 14.93 5.56
N PHE A 207 -6.37 15.38 5.63
CA PHE A 207 -7.47 14.82 4.83
C PHE A 207 -7.23 14.98 3.34
N LEU A 208 -6.84 16.18 2.86
CA LEU A 208 -6.52 16.43 1.46
C LEU A 208 -5.27 15.66 1.00
N GLY A 209 -4.26 15.53 1.87
CA GLY A 209 -3.09 14.69 1.60
C GLY A 209 -3.46 13.22 1.41
N CYS A 210 -4.31 12.67 2.27
CA CYS A 210 -4.80 11.30 2.16
C CYS A 210 -5.76 11.11 0.96
N LYS A 211 -6.60 12.11 0.62
CA LYS A 211 -7.43 12.14 -0.60
C LYS A 211 -6.59 12.13 -1.87
N TRP A 212 -5.48 12.86 -1.86
CA TRP A 212 -4.55 12.91 -2.99
C TRP A 212 -3.82 11.56 -3.18
N LEU A 213 -3.36 10.96 -2.08
CA LEU A 213 -2.72 9.64 -2.07
C LEU A 213 -3.65 8.55 -2.62
N THR A 214 -4.92 8.53 -2.20
CA THR A 214 -5.92 7.57 -2.71
C THR A 214 -6.30 7.85 -4.16
N PHE A 215 -6.52 9.11 -4.54
CA PHE A 215 -6.79 9.52 -5.92
C PHE A 215 -5.66 9.07 -6.87
N TRP A 216 -4.40 9.31 -6.51
CA TRP A 216 -3.26 8.91 -7.34
C TRP A 216 -3.09 7.39 -7.41
N SER A 217 -3.40 6.67 -6.33
CA SER A 217 -3.42 5.20 -6.31
C SER A 217 -4.49 4.64 -7.27
N ALA A 218 -5.72 5.16 -7.21
CA ALA A 218 -6.80 4.77 -8.12
C ALA A 218 -6.54 5.16 -9.58
N ARG A 219 -5.88 6.30 -9.82
CA ARG A 219 -5.53 6.78 -11.18
C ARG A 219 -4.60 5.82 -11.94
N ARG A 220 -3.83 4.96 -11.25
CA ARG A 220 -3.09 3.86 -11.91
C ARG A 220 -3.99 2.80 -12.57
N GLN A 221 -5.20 2.63 -12.05
CA GLN A 221 -6.13 1.58 -12.49
C GLN A 221 -7.23 2.09 -13.43
N ILE A 222 -7.41 3.42 -13.54
CA ILE A 222 -8.53 4.05 -14.25
C ILE A 222 -8.00 4.95 -15.37
N VAL A 223 -8.13 4.48 -16.62
CA VAL A 223 -7.60 5.15 -17.84
C VAL A 223 -8.11 6.58 -18.02
N HIS A 224 -9.41 6.81 -17.77
CA HIS A 224 -10.03 8.14 -17.85
C HIS A 224 -10.93 8.42 -16.64
N VAL A 225 -10.53 9.41 -15.84
CA VAL A 225 -11.36 10.00 -14.77
C VAL A 225 -11.88 11.36 -15.27
N PRO A 226 -13.19 11.58 -15.39
CA PRO A 226 -13.71 12.89 -15.78
C PRO A 226 -13.55 13.91 -14.65
N PHE A 227 -13.09 15.12 -14.97
CA PHE A 227 -12.71 16.15 -14.00
C PHE A 227 -13.78 16.44 -12.95
N GLY A 228 -15.06 16.52 -13.35
CA GLY A 228 -16.18 16.69 -12.45
C GLY A 228 -16.25 15.62 -11.35
N ARG A 229 -16.06 14.33 -11.67
CA ARG A 229 -16.04 13.25 -10.66
C ARG A 229 -14.85 13.35 -9.70
N ALA A 230 -13.72 13.88 -10.17
CA ALA A 230 -12.58 14.15 -9.29
C ALA A 230 -12.93 15.26 -8.28
N LEU A 231 -13.51 16.38 -8.73
CA LEU A 231 -13.98 17.45 -7.83
C LEU A 231 -15.01 16.93 -6.81
N VAL A 232 -16.01 16.16 -7.25
CA VAL A 232 -16.98 15.52 -6.35
C VAL A 232 -16.27 14.63 -5.32
N TYR A 233 -15.28 13.83 -5.72
CA TYR A 233 -14.52 12.97 -4.81
C TYR A 233 -13.70 13.77 -3.77
N PHE A 234 -13.12 14.92 -4.14
CA PHE A 234 -12.34 15.74 -3.21
C PHE A 234 -13.22 16.54 -2.23
N PHE A 235 -14.36 17.08 -2.68
CA PHE A 235 -15.11 18.09 -1.92
C PHE A 235 -16.52 17.68 -1.47
N LEU A 236 -17.19 16.74 -2.15
CA LEU A 236 -18.61 16.39 -1.88
C LEU A 236 -18.82 14.95 -1.38
N TRP A 237 -17.73 14.20 -1.16
CA TRP A 237 -17.77 12.87 -0.54
C TRP A 237 -16.64 12.74 0.50
N PRO A 238 -16.92 12.53 1.80
CA PRO A 238 -15.87 12.38 2.81
C PRO A 238 -15.14 11.03 2.78
N GLY A 239 -15.66 10.01 2.08
CA GLY A 239 -15.07 8.67 2.05
C GLY A 239 -13.78 8.56 1.22
N MET A 240 -12.84 7.72 1.65
CA MET A 240 -11.48 7.66 1.08
C MET A 240 -11.29 6.59 -0.01
N ASP A 241 -12.32 5.82 -0.38
CA ASP A 241 -12.22 4.85 -1.48
C ASP A 241 -12.35 5.51 -2.86
N ALA A 242 -11.21 6.00 -3.37
CA ALA A 242 -11.14 6.58 -4.71
C ALA A 242 -11.43 5.57 -5.83
N GLU A 243 -11.14 4.28 -5.62
CA GLU A 243 -11.35 3.28 -6.69
C GLU A 243 -12.85 3.04 -6.89
N LYS A 244 -13.59 2.71 -5.82
CA LYS A 244 -15.05 2.53 -5.90
C LYS A 244 -15.78 3.77 -6.42
N PHE A 245 -15.37 4.96 -5.99
CA PHE A 245 -16.08 6.20 -6.31
C PHE A 245 -15.83 6.70 -7.74
N LEU A 246 -14.62 6.54 -8.26
CA LEU A 246 -14.24 7.07 -9.58
C LEU A 246 -14.50 6.08 -10.72
N ARG A 247 -14.44 4.78 -10.46
CA ARG A 247 -14.80 3.72 -11.41
C ARG A 247 -16.24 3.96 -11.89
N ARG A 248 -16.48 3.87 -13.19
CA ARG A 248 -17.87 3.87 -13.69
C ARG A 248 -18.57 2.63 -13.09
N PRO A 249 -19.83 2.71 -12.65
CA PRO A 249 -20.61 1.51 -12.49
C PRO A 249 -20.50 0.72 -13.80
N ALA A 250 -20.33 -0.60 -13.70
CA ALA A 250 -20.17 -1.42 -14.90
C ALA A 250 -21.35 -1.12 -15.83
N CYS A 251 -21.04 -0.76 -17.08
CA CYS A 251 -22.08 -0.68 -18.09
C CYS A 251 -22.80 -2.03 -18.06
N GLN A 252 -24.13 -2.05 -17.95
CA GLN A 252 -24.85 -3.29 -18.19
C GLN A 252 -24.63 -3.61 -19.66
N VAL A 253 -23.65 -4.48 -19.91
CA VAL A 253 -23.44 -5.09 -21.21
C VAL A 253 -24.76 -5.80 -21.48
N HIS A 254 -25.52 -5.28 -22.45
CA HIS A 254 -26.68 -5.99 -22.99
C HIS A 254 -26.16 -7.37 -23.39
N LYS A 255 -26.50 -8.40 -22.61
CA LYS A 255 -26.20 -9.79 -22.95
C LYS A 255 -26.75 -9.99 -24.36
N THR A 256 -25.89 -10.29 -25.32
CA THR A 256 -26.34 -10.67 -26.67
C THR A 256 -27.32 -11.84 -26.51
N ARG A 257 -28.32 -11.97 -27.40
CA ARG A 257 -29.40 -12.97 -27.25
C ARG A 257 -28.88 -14.38 -26.96
N GLU A 258 -27.75 -14.76 -27.57
CA GLU A 258 -27.00 -15.99 -27.31
C GLU A 258 -26.41 -16.06 -25.89
N GLN A 259 -25.78 -14.99 -25.38
CA GLN A 259 -25.25 -14.95 -24.02
C GLN A 259 -26.35 -15.02 -22.96
N ALA A 260 -27.53 -14.47 -23.25
CA ALA A 260 -28.71 -14.62 -22.39
C ALA A 260 -29.20 -16.08 -22.35
N LEU A 261 -29.34 -16.73 -23.52
CA LEU A 261 -29.69 -18.14 -23.64
C LEU A 261 -28.69 -19.06 -22.93
N VAL A 262 -27.38 -18.85 -23.13
CA VAL A 262 -26.32 -19.63 -22.47
C VAL A 262 -26.32 -19.42 -20.95
N SER A 263 -26.63 -18.22 -20.45
CA SER A 263 -26.81 -18.04 -19.00
C SER A 263 -28.07 -18.73 -18.47
N GLY A 264 -29.20 -18.70 -19.19
CA GLY A 264 -30.43 -19.37 -18.77
C GLY A 264 -30.25 -20.88 -18.64
N ALA A 265 -29.66 -21.52 -19.65
CA ALA A 265 -29.34 -22.95 -19.61
C ALA A 265 -28.32 -23.29 -18.49
N ALA A 266 -27.42 -22.37 -18.15
CA ALA A 266 -26.50 -22.54 -17.02
C ALA A 266 -27.19 -22.36 -15.65
N GLU A 267 -28.18 -21.48 -15.54
CA GLU A 267 -29.01 -21.30 -14.32
C GLU A 267 -29.95 -22.49 -14.10
N GLU A 268 -30.52 -23.08 -15.15
CA GLU A 268 -31.33 -24.31 -15.05
C GLU A 268 -30.50 -25.52 -14.60
N LEU A 269 -29.27 -25.69 -15.11
CA LEU A 269 -28.36 -26.75 -14.62
C LEU A 269 -27.79 -26.45 -13.22
N SER A 270 -27.66 -25.17 -12.83
CA SER A 270 -27.14 -24.72 -11.52
C SER A 270 -28.28 -24.43 -10.53
N GLY A 271 -29.17 -25.41 -10.36
CA GLY A 271 -30.45 -25.33 -9.68
C GLY A 271 -30.55 -24.36 -8.49
N ASN A 272 -31.25 -23.24 -8.72
CA ASN A 272 -31.72 -22.27 -7.73
C ASN A 272 -30.68 -21.68 -6.75
N VAL A 273 -29.42 -21.52 -7.19
CA VAL A 273 -28.53 -20.53 -6.56
C VAL A 273 -28.97 -19.13 -7.01
N SER A 274 -29.85 -18.50 -6.23
CA SER A 274 -30.40 -17.16 -6.52
C SER A 274 -29.28 -16.13 -6.73
N ASP A 275 -29.05 -15.76 -7.99
CA ASP A 275 -27.99 -14.81 -8.37
C ASP A 275 -28.40 -13.39 -7.94
N ARG A 276 -28.04 -13.03 -6.69
CA ARG A 276 -28.25 -11.71 -6.11
C ARG A 276 -27.28 -10.69 -6.72
N ALA A 277 -27.49 -10.40 -7.99
CA ALA A 277 -26.76 -9.41 -8.77
C ALA A 277 -26.92 -7.99 -8.20
N GLY A 278 -26.03 -7.62 -7.27
CA GLY A 278 -25.57 -6.25 -7.08
C GLY A 278 -26.55 -5.20 -6.55
N LYS A 279 -27.74 -5.55 -6.04
CA LYS A 279 -28.58 -4.59 -5.31
C LYS A 279 -27.87 -4.18 -4.00
N ILE A 280 -27.19 -3.03 -4.05
CA ILE A 280 -26.59 -2.36 -2.88
C ILE A 280 -27.67 -2.25 -1.79
N PRO A 281 -27.45 -2.76 -0.56
CA PRO A 281 -28.47 -2.74 0.47
C PRO A 281 -28.85 -1.30 0.82
N ALA A 282 -30.16 -1.04 0.80
CA ALA A 282 -30.73 0.25 1.14
C ALA A 282 -30.40 0.62 2.59
N LEU A 283 -29.87 1.83 2.78
CA LEU A 283 -29.51 2.35 4.10
C LEU A 283 -30.75 2.99 4.75
N PRO A 284 -30.98 2.80 6.06
CA PRO A 284 -32.20 3.26 6.74
C PRO A 284 -32.21 4.78 6.95
N LEU A 285 -32.76 5.50 5.97
CA LEU A 285 -32.92 6.95 5.92
C LEU A 285 -33.50 7.60 7.20
N PRO A 286 -34.63 7.16 7.80
CA PRO A 286 -35.17 7.80 9.00
C PRO A 286 -34.13 7.80 10.14
N SER A 287 -33.40 6.70 10.29
CA SER A 287 -32.35 6.57 11.30
C SER A 287 -31.16 7.51 11.09
N ALA A 288 -30.96 8.07 9.89
CA ALA A 288 -29.96 9.11 9.64
C ALA A 288 -30.52 10.52 9.94
N GLY A 289 -31.79 10.76 9.62
CA GLY A 289 -32.51 11.99 9.98
C GLY A 289 -32.61 12.19 11.49
N GLU A 290 -33.07 11.16 12.22
CA GLU A 290 -33.15 11.13 13.69
C GLU A 290 -31.82 11.52 14.37
N LYS A 291 -30.70 10.97 13.88
CA LYS A 291 -29.37 11.24 14.45
C LYS A 291 -28.86 12.64 14.11
N THR A 292 -29.18 13.15 12.92
CA THR A 292 -28.93 14.55 12.56
C THR A 292 -29.69 15.47 13.51
N LEU A 293 -31.00 15.25 13.70
CA LEU A 293 -31.85 16.08 14.55
C LEU A 293 -31.41 16.04 16.02
N LEU A 294 -31.15 14.86 16.58
CA LEU A 294 -30.62 14.70 17.94
C LEU A 294 -29.26 15.39 18.08
N GLY A 295 -28.38 15.27 17.09
CA GLY A 295 -27.08 15.95 17.08
C GLY A 295 -27.20 17.47 17.12
N VAL A 296 -28.12 18.04 16.32
CA VAL A 296 -28.42 19.47 16.28
C VAL A 296 -29.04 19.95 17.60
N VAL A 297 -30.00 19.21 18.17
CA VAL A 297 -30.64 19.54 19.45
C VAL A 297 -29.64 19.50 20.61
N LEU A 298 -28.69 18.56 20.61
CA LEU A 298 -27.61 18.54 21.60
C LEU A 298 -26.66 19.73 21.42
N LEU A 299 -26.22 20.01 20.19
CA LEU A 299 -25.22 21.03 19.88
C LEU A 299 -25.75 22.47 20.04
N PHE A 300 -26.92 22.77 19.47
CA PHE A 300 -27.53 24.11 19.42
C PHE A 300 -28.66 24.31 20.43
N GLY A 301 -28.88 23.36 21.33
CA GLY A 301 -29.90 23.41 22.39
C GLY A 301 -29.31 23.04 23.74
N VAL A 302 -29.23 21.73 24.02
CA VAL A 302 -28.88 21.19 25.35
C VAL A 302 -27.53 21.70 25.86
N ALA A 303 -26.54 21.90 24.98
CA ALA A 303 -25.23 22.42 25.37
C ALA A 303 -25.29 23.79 26.08
N ARG A 304 -26.25 24.66 25.75
CA ARG A 304 -26.37 25.99 26.39
C ARG A 304 -26.86 25.95 27.83
N PHE A 305 -27.49 24.85 28.26
CA PHE A 305 -28.03 24.67 29.61
C PHE A 305 -27.07 23.94 30.56
N ALA A 306 -25.81 23.72 30.16
CA ALA A 306 -24.81 23.05 30.98
C ALA A 306 -23.81 24.07 31.56
N ASP A 307 -23.88 24.32 32.87
CA ASP A 307 -23.02 25.30 33.57
C ASP A 307 -21.54 24.90 33.60
N GLN A 308 -21.26 23.58 33.56
CA GLN A 308 -19.91 23.03 33.69
C GLN A 308 -19.21 22.97 32.32
N PRO A 309 -18.15 23.76 32.05
CA PRO A 309 -17.58 23.92 30.70
C PRO A 309 -17.12 22.62 30.02
N LEU A 310 -16.74 21.60 30.81
CA LEU A 310 -16.41 20.28 30.27
C LEU A 310 -17.66 19.52 29.83
N LEU A 311 -18.75 19.57 30.59
CA LEU A 311 -20.03 18.96 30.22
C LEU A 311 -20.61 19.63 28.97
N THR A 312 -20.61 20.97 28.92
CA THR A 312 -20.94 21.80 27.75
C THR A 312 -20.22 21.29 26.49
N GLY A 313 -18.90 21.13 26.58
CA GLY A 313 -18.07 20.69 25.45
C GLY A 313 -18.24 19.23 25.08
N TRP A 314 -18.50 18.33 26.04
CA TRP A 314 -18.81 16.92 25.76
C TRP A 314 -20.17 16.75 25.07
N ILE A 315 -21.21 17.47 25.53
CA ILE A 315 -22.51 17.52 24.85
C ILE A 315 -22.34 18.05 23.42
N GLY A 316 -21.55 19.12 23.24
CA GLY A 316 -21.19 19.65 21.93
C GLY A 316 -20.48 18.65 21.03
N MET A 317 -19.43 17.98 21.51
CA MET A 317 -18.71 16.95 20.73
C MET A 317 -19.62 15.80 20.32
N ILE A 318 -20.49 15.30 21.21
CA ILE A 318 -21.48 14.27 20.90
C ILE A 318 -22.46 14.77 19.83
N GLY A 319 -22.93 16.02 19.96
CA GLY A 319 -23.78 16.68 18.98
C GLY A 319 -23.13 16.79 17.59
N ILE A 320 -21.87 17.22 17.52
CA ILE A 320 -21.07 17.31 16.29
C ILE A 320 -20.87 15.91 15.66
N ILE A 321 -20.53 14.90 16.47
CA ILE A 321 -20.32 13.53 16.01
C ILE A 321 -21.62 12.94 15.44
N LEU A 322 -22.75 13.13 16.11
CA LEU A 322 -24.06 12.68 15.63
C LEU A 322 -24.47 13.42 14.35
N THR A 323 -24.38 14.75 14.33
CA THR A 323 -24.75 15.60 13.18
C THR A 323 -23.94 15.26 11.94
N LEU A 324 -22.61 15.15 12.06
CA LEU A 324 -21.72 14.95 10.91
C LEU A 324 -21.55 13.47 10.55
N HIS A 325 -21.05 12.64 11.48
CA HIS A 325 -20.56 11.29 11.15
C HIS A 325 -21.69 10.26 11.04
N PHE A 326 -22.76 10.41 11.82
CA PHE A 326 -23.90 9.48 11.83
C PHE A 326 -25.13 10.01 11.07
N GLY A 327 -25.23 11.34 10.93
CA GLY A 327 -26.23 12.07 10.15
C GLY A 327 -25.75 12.39 8.74
N LEU A 328 -25.16 13.58 8.54
CA LEU A 328 -24.81 14.14 7.24
C LEU A 328 -24.00 13.19 6.33
N PHE A 329 -22.94 12.55 6.83
CA PHE A 329 -22.11 11.65 6.02
C PHE A 329 -22.86 10.37 5.61
N HIS A 330 -23.85 9.96 6.40
CA HIS A 330 -24.75 8.84 6.09
C HIS A 330 -25.82 9.24 5.07
N LEU A 331 -26.37 10.46 5.18
CA LEU A 331 -27.27 11.05 4.18
C LEU A 331 -26.56 11.24 2.83
N LEU A 332 -25.30 11.70 2.82
CA LEU A 332 -24.46 11.76 1.61
C LEU A 332 -24.22 10.36 1.01
N ALA A 333 -23.99 9.33 1.83
CA ALA A 333 -23.85 7.96 1.35
C ALA A 333 -25.15 7.45 0.69
N ILE A 334 -26.31 7.78 1.25
CA ILE A 334 -27.62 7.49 0.65
C ILE A 334 -27.79 8.22 -0.69
N GLY A 335 -27.49 9.53 -0.74
CA GLY A 335 -27.59 10.34 -1.96
C GLY A 335 -26.69 9.84 -3.09
N TRP A 336 -25.43 9.51 -2.79
CA TRP A 336 -24.51 8.95 -3.78
C TRP A 336 -24.89 7.54 -4.24
N ARG A 337 -25.48 6.71 -3.36
CA ARG A 337 -26.06 5.41 -3.74
C ARG A 337 -27.28 5.55 -4.64
N ALA A 338 -28.16 6.52 -4.36
CA ALA A 338 -29.28 6.85 -5.25
C ALA A 338 -28.80 7.35 -6.63
N ALA A 339 -27.67 8.07 -6.68
CA ALA A 339 -26.97 8.45 -7.91
C ALA A 339 -26.12 7.33 -8.56
N GLY A 340 -26.22 6.08 -8.09
CA GLY A 340 -25.57 4.92 -8.69
C GLY A 340 -24.07 4.74 -8.41
N LEU A 341 -23.55 5.34 -7.32
CA LEU A 341 -22.17 5.14 -6.85
C LEU A 341 -22.15 4.28 -5.58
N ASP A 342 -21.19 3.34 -5.46
CA ASP A 342 -21.02 2.55 -4.22
C ASP A 342 -20.29 3.38 -3.13
N ALA A 343 -21.01 4.35 -2.58
CA ALA A 343 -20.57 5.16 -1.45
C ALA A 343 -20.92 4.44 -0.14
N GLU A 344 -19.93 3.85 0.53
CA GLU A 344 -20.12 3.19 1.84
C GLU A 344 -20.11 4.21 3.00
N PRO A 345 -21.01 4.09 4.00
CA PRO A 345 -20.97 4.93 5.20
C PRO A 345 -19.64 4.82 5.95
N ILE A 346 -19.15 5.96 6.47
CA ILE A 346 -17.90 6.02 7.23
C ILE A 346 -18.01 5.35 8.60
N MET A 347 -19.23 5.27 9.16
CA MET A 347 -19.54 4.64 10.43
C MET A 347 -20.66 3.59 10.25
N GLU A 348 -20.47 2.38 10.76
CA GLU A 348 -21.42 1.26 10.60
C GLU A 348 -21.89 0.74 11.98
N ALA A 349 -22.75 1.52 12.65
CA ALA A 349 -23.34 1.18 13.94
C ALA A 349 -22.32 0.64 14.99
N PRO A 350 -21.24 1.40 15.32
CA PRO A 350 -20.13 0.93 16.15
C PRO A 350 -20.52 0.51 17.57
N LEU A 351 -21.62 1.02 18.11
CA LEU A 351 -22.16 0.56 19.41
C LEU A 351 -22.66 -0.90 19.40
N ARG A 352 -22.84 -1.51 18.21
CA ARG A 352 -23.18 -2.94 18.03
C ARG A 352 -21.95 -3.84 17.86
N SER A 353 -20.74 -3.33 18.10
CA SER A 353 -19.51 -4.12 18.04
C SER A 353 -19.48 -5.20 19.13
N LYS A 354 -19.16 -6.44 18.78
CA LYS A 354 -18.94 -7.53 19.76
C LYS A 354 -17.47 -7.71 20.15
N SER A 355 -16.56 -6.93 19.55
CA SER A 355 -15.13 -6.89 19.87
C SER A 355 -14.51 -5.54 19.53
N VAL A 356 -13.41 -5.20 20.22
CA VAL A 356 -12.55 -4.04 19.93
C VAL A 356 -12.00 -4.13 18.51
N ARG A 357 -11.69 -5.35 18.05
CA ARG A 357 -11.32 -5.61 16.65
C ARG A 357 -12.43 -5.25 15.65
N GLU A 358 -13.69 -5.55 15.95
CA GLU A 358 -14.81 -5.20 15.05
C GLU A 358 -15.08 -3.68 15.05
N PHE A 359 -14.97 -3.04 16.23
CA PHE A 359 -15.12 -1.60 16.38
C PHE A 359 -14.13 -0.85 15.49
N TRP A 360 -12.82 -0.97 15.76
CA TRP A 360 -11.79 -0.24 15.03
C TRP A 360 -11.51 -0.79 13.64
N GLY A 361 -11.74 -2.09 13.42
CA GLY A 361 -11.41 -2.79 12.19
C GLY A 361 -12.46 -2.76 11.09
N ARG A 362 -13.69 -2.30 11.39
CA ARG A 362 -14.80 -2.28 10.43
C ARG A 362 -15.82 -1.17 10.66
N ARG A 363 -16.27 -0.98 11.91
CA ARG A 363 -17.45 -0.13 12.20
C ARG A 363 -17.15 1.33 12.49
N TRP A 364 -15.93 1.65 12.92
CA TRP A 364 -15.49 3.00 13.24
C TRP A 364 -14.52 3.53 12.17
N ASN A 365 -14.87 4.66 11.56
CA ASN A 365 -14.07 5.41 10.60
C ASN A 365 -13.44 4.53 9.50
N GLY A 366 -14.28 3.80 8.75
CA GLY A 366 -13.85 2.91 7.66
C GLY A 366 -12.97 3.61 6.61
N ALA A 367 -13.20 4.91 6.42
CA ALA A 367 -12.44 5.81 5.57
C ALA A 367 -10.94 5.86 5.90
N PHE A 368 -10.57 6.14 7.15
CA PHE A 368 -9.17 6.16 7.58
C PHE A 368 -8.64 4.77 7.97
N ASN A 369 -9.50 3.86 8.46
CA ASN A 369 -9.14 2.47 8.75
C ASN A 369 -8.47 1.82 7.52
N ARG A 370 -9.05 1.97 6.32
CA ARG A 370 -8.52 1.35 5.10
C ARG A 370 -7.11 1.84 4.78
N LEU A 371 -6.82 3.12 5.03
CA LEU A 371 -5.49 3.69 4.80
C LEU A 371 -4.46 3.14 5.80
N ALA A 372 -4.82 3.04 7.08
CA ALA A 372 -3.99 2.38 8.09
C ALA A 372 -3.77 0.89 7.75
N LEU A 373 -4.79 0.21 7.23
CA LEU A 373 -4.71 -1.18 6.80
C LEU A 373 -3.73 -1.35 5.61
N ASP A 374 -3.84 -0.51 4.58
CA ASP A 374 -3.08 -0.65 3.33
C ASP A 374 -1.66 -0.09 3.39
N PHE A 375 -1.43 1.03 4.09
CA PHE A 375 -0.13 1.70 4.13
C PHE A 375 0.71 1.41 5.37
N VAL A 376 0.12 0.95 6.49
CA VAL A 376 0.86 0.64 7.73
C VAL A 376 0.78 -0.84 8.08
N PHE A 377 -0.42 -1.38 8.27
CA PHE A 377 -0.61 -2.74 8.77
C PHE A 377 -0.17 -3.81 7.75
N ARG A 378 -0.70 -3.79 6.52
CA ARG A 378 -0.41 -4.82 5.49
C ARG A 378 1.08 -4.88 5.09
N PRO A 379 1.81 -3.76 4.95
CA PRO A 379 3.26 -3.81 4.73
C PRO A 379 4.01 -4.40 5.93
N LEU A 380 3.75 -3.91 7.15
CA LEU A 380 4.51 -4.31 8.33
C LEU A 380 4.18 -5.73 8.80
N ALA A 381 2.93 -6.19 8.66
CA ALA A 381 2.52 -7.55 9.03
C ALA A 381 3.24 -8.64 8.21
N ARG A 382 3.69 -8.32 7.00
CA ARG A 382 4.49 -9.21 6.14
C ARG A 382 5.95 -9.36 6.61
N TRP A 383 6.47 -8.42 7.41
CA TRP A 383 7.89 -8.39 7.81
C TRP A 383 8.09 -8.61 9.32
N GLN A 384 7.15 -8.14 10.15
CA GLN A 384 7.23 -8.13 11.62
C GLN A 384 6.03 -8.84 12.28
N GLY A 385 5.19 -9.49 11.47
CA GLY A 385 4.02 -10.22 11.94
C GLY A 385 2.89 -9.36 12.49
N ILE A 386 1.77 -10.01 12.82
CA ILE A 386 0.50 -9.33 13.15
C ILE A 386 0.58 -8.50 14.44
N ARG A 387 1.33 -8.95 15.46
CA ARG A 387 1.39 -8.25 16.77
C ARG A 387 2.00 -6.85 16.63
N ILE A 388 3.16 -6.75 15.99
CA ILE A 388 3.87 -5.49 15.77
C ILE A 388 3.08 -4.61 14.78
N ALA A 389 2.50 -5.20 13.73
CA ALA A 389 1.65 -4.47 12.78
C ALA A 389 0.41 -3.82 13.42
N THR A 390 -0.27 -4.49 14.36
CA THR A 390 -1.36 -3.87 15.13
C THR A 390 -0.84 -2.67 15.93
N LEU A 391 0.18 -2.87 16.76
CA LEU A 391 0.68 -1.81 17.65
C LEU A 391 1.20 -0.59 16.87
N ALA A 392 1.90 -0.80 15.75
CA ALA A 392 2.38 0.27 14.90
C ALA A 392 1.24 1.05 14.21
N ALA A 393 0.18 0.37 13.74
CA ALA A 393 -0.97 1.05 13.15
C ALA A 393 -1.70 1.94 14.17
N PHE A 394 -1.84 1.47 15.41
CA PHE A 394 -2.40 2.27 16.50
C PHE A 394 -1.46 3.38 16.98
N LEU A 395 -0.13 3.15 17.01
CA LEU A 395 0.86 4.20 17.31
C LEU A 395 0.83 5.34 16.29
N VAL A 396 0.82 5.03 14.99
CA VAL A 396 0.73 6.03 13.92
C VAL A 396 -0.60 6.80 14.00
N SER A 397 -1.71 6.11 14.29
CA SER A 397 -2.99 6.78 14.58
C SER A 397 -2.87 7.73 15.78
N GLY A 398 -2.26 7.28 16.88
CA GLY A 398 -2.02 8.09 18.08
C GLY A 398 -1.25 9.39 17.79
N LEU A 399 -0.11 9.29 17.11
CA LEU A 399 0.72 10.44 16.73
C LEU A 399 -0.01 11.44 15.82
N ILE A 400 -0.87 10.96 14.90
CA ILE A 400 -1.72 11.84 14.08
C ILE A 400 -2.76 12.58 14.96
N HIS A 401 -3.28 11.93 16.00
CA HIS A 401 -4.21 12.59 16.94
C HIS A 401 -3.48 13.53 17.92
N GLU A 402 -2.21 13.33 18.28
CA GLU A 402 -1.43 14.38 18.97
C GLU A 402 -1.31 15.64 18.11
N LEU A 403 -0.97 15.47 16.84
CA LEU A 403 -0.77 16.55 15.87
C LEU A 403 -2.06 17.37 15.63
N VAL A 404 -3.22 16.71 15.70
CA VAL A 404 -4.54 17.34 15.48
C VAL A 404 -5.22 17.81 16.77
N ILE A 405 -5.06 17.12 17.90
CA ILE A 405 -5.80 17.41 19.15
C ILE A 405 -4.90 18.12 20.17
N SER A 406 -3.76 17.52 20.51
CA SER A 406 -2.86 18.02 21.57
C SER A 406 -2.12 19.30 21.16
N LEU A 407 -1.57 19.34 19.94
CA LEU A 407 -0.74 20.46 19.46
C LEU A 407 -1.50 21.79 19.33
N PRO A 408 -2.78 21.84 18.88
CA PRO A 408 -3.59 23.05 18.94
C PRO A 408 -4.05 23.40 20.36
N ALA A 409 -4.40 22.39 21.17
CA ALA A 409 -4.88 22.61 22.53
C ALA A 409 -3.83 23.14 23.51
N ALA A 410 -2.53 22.95 23.21
CA ALA A 410 -1.40 23.24 24.08
C ALA A 410 -1.47 22.53 25.46
N GLY A 411 -2.20 21.41 25.55
CA GLY A 411 -2.55 20.71 26.79
C GLY A 411 -1.52 19.70 27.31
N GLY A 412 -0.27 19.79 26.87
CA GLY A 412 0.67 18.66 26.92
C GLY A 412 0.47 17.67 25.76
N TYR A 413 1.13 16.52 25.82
CA TYR A 413 1.16 15.50 24.77
C TYR A 413 1.02 14.08 25.35
N SER A 414 0.92 13.09 24.48
CA SER A 414 0.89 11.63 24.73
C SER A 414 -0.46 11.01 25.15
N LEU A 415 -1.46 11.80 25.56
CA LEU A 415 -2.76 11.27 25.99
C LEU A 415 -3.56 10.60 24.84
N PRO A 416 -3.75 11.24 23.66
CA PRO A 416 -4.26 10.54 22.47
C PRO A 416 -3.44 9.31 22.07
N THR A 417 -2.11 9.36 22.17
CA THR A 417 -1.24 8.22 21.83
C THR A 417 -1.45 7.05 22.77
N ALA A 418 -1.53 7.31 24.08
CA ALA A 418 -1.85 6.31 25.10
C ALA A 418 -3.24 5.70 24.88
N TYR A 419 -4.23 6.51 24.50
CA TYR A 419 -5.57 6.02 24.13
C TYR A 419 -5.50 5.00 22.99
N PHE A 420 -4.87 5.34 21.85
CA PHE A 420 -4.80 4.43 20.71
C PHE A 420 -3.93 3.20 20.99
N LEU A 421 -2.81 3.33 21.72
CA LEU A 421 -2.01 2.19 22.15
C LEU A 421 -2.81 1.22 23.04
N LEU A 422 -3.65 1.73 23.95
CA LEU A 422 -4.56 0.91 24.76
C LEU A 422 -5.58 0.15 23.90
N GLN A 423 -6.11 0.75 22.82
CA GLN A 423 -6.96 0.03 21.85
C GLN A 423 -6.20 -1.10 21.13
N GLY A 424 -4.96 -0.81 20.70
CA GLY A 424 -4.08 -1.79 20.05
C GLY A 424 -3.74 -2.97 20.96
N ILE A 425 -3.45 -2.70 22.24
CA ILE A 425 -3.28 -3.72 23.29
C ILE A 425 -4.58 -4.49 23.49
N GLY A 426 -5.74 -3.82 23.59
CA GLY A 426 -7.05 -4.44 23.72
C GLY A 426 -7.33 -5.51 22.67
N ILE A 427 -7.03 -5.24 21.40
CA ILE A 427 -7.17 -6.20 20.29
C ILE A 427 -6.23 -7.41 20.44
N LEU A 428 -5.05 -7.24 21.03
CA LEU A 428 -4.13 -8.35 21.34
C LEU A 428 -4.61 -9.15 22.56
N THR A 429 -5.16 -8.50 23.58
CA THR A 429 -5.76 -9.16 24.74
C THR A 429 -7.00 -9.95 24.34
N GLU A 430 -7.91 -9.41 23.51
CA GLU A 430 -9.02 -10.17 22.90
C GLU A 430 -8.53 -11.38 22.09
N ARG A 431 -7.35 -11.29 21.47
CA ARG A 431 -6.78 -12.41 20.72
C ARG A 431 -6.21 -13.50 21.65
N ALA A 432 -5.62 -13.12 22.77
CA ALA A 432 -5.04 -14.05 23.76
C ALA A 432 -6.10 -14.66 24.70
N LEU A 433 -7.14 -13.90 25.04
CA LEU A 433 -8.21 -14.27 25.98
C LEU A 433 -9.57 -14.14 25.27
N PRO A 434 -10.04 -15.17 24.53
CA PRO A 434 -11.32 -15.11 23.83
C PRO A 434 -12.53 -14.85 24.75
N GLN A 435 -12.44 -15.23 26.03
CA GLN A 435 -13.51 -15.12 27.02
C GLN A 435 -13.83 -13.69 27.46
N ILE A 436 -12.93 -12.71 27.26
CA ILE A 436 -13.24 -11.29 27.53
C ILE A 436 -13.91 -10.59 26.33
N ARG A 437 -14.07 -11.26 25.18
CA ARG A 437 -14.71 -10.67 24.01
C ARG A 437 -16.20 -10.46 24.27
N GLY A 438 -16.63 -9.22 24.19
CA GLY A 438 -18.04 -8.88 24.29
C GLY A 438 -18.28 -7.40 24.06
N GLN A 439 -19.55 -7.06 23.86
CA GLN A 439 -19.99 -5.67 23.68
C GLN A 439 -19.68 -4.82 24.92
N ILE A 440 -19.82 -5.37 26.13
CA ILE A 440 -19.48 -4.68 27.39
C ILE A 440 -17.99 -4.33 27.44
N PHE A 441 -17.10 -5.31 27.26
CA PHE A 441 -15.64 -5.06 27.22
C PHE A 441 -15.27 -4.03 26.14
N THR A 442 -15.86 -4.16 24.95
CA THR A 442 -15.65 -3.23 23.83
C THR A 442 -16.06 -1.80 24.18
N ILE A 443 -17.21 -1.61 24.82
CA ILE A 443 -17.67 -0.30 25.28
C ILE A 443 -16.76 0.25 26.38
N VAL A 444 -16.41 -0.55 27.40
CA VAL A 444 -15.57 -0.12 28.51
C VAL A 444 -14.21 0.38 28.01
N ILE A 445 -13.49 -0.41 27.20
CA ILE A 445 -12.14 -0.05 26.74
C ILE A 445 -12.13 1.06 25.68
N THR A 446 -13.21 1.28 24.93
CA THR A 446 -13.29 2.39 23.96
C THR A 446 -13.79 3.71 24.58
N ALA A 447 -14.73 3.65 25.54
CA ALA A 447 -15.42 4.83 26.08
C ALA A 447 -14.80 5.36 27.39
N VAL A 448 -14.41 4.51 28.33
CA VAL A 448 -13.85 4.97 29.63
C VAL A 448 -12.58 5.81 29.44
N PRO A 449 -11.57 5.40 28.63
CA PRO A 449 -10.38 6.21 28.40
C PRO A 449 -10.60 7.34 27.38
N ALA A 450 -11.83 7.63 26.92
CA ALA A 450 -12.07 8.69 25.93
C ALA A 450 -11.67 10.10 26.41
N PHE A 451 -11.59 10.31 27.74
CA PHE A 451 -11.01 11.52 28.34
C PHE A 451 -9.50 11.70 28.09
N TRP A 452 -8.77 10.66 27.67
CA TRP A 452 -7.38 10.79 27.21
C TRP A 452 -7.33 11.28 25.75
N LEU A 453 -8.27 10.84 24.92
CA LEU A 453 -8.39 11.29 23.53
C LEU A 453 -8.90 12.75 23.46
N PHE A 454 -9.93 13.08 24.25
CA PHE A 454 -10.53 14.41 24.32
C PHE A 454 -10.27 15.04 25.71
N HIS A 455 -9.00 15.39 25.94
CA HIS A 455 -8.54 15.89 27.23
C HIS A 455 -9.09 17.29 27.58
N PRO A 456 -9.17 17.65 28.88
CA PRO A 456 -9.78 18.92 29.31
C PRO A 456 -9.22 20.19 28.65
N PRO A 457 -7.90 20.32 28.38
CA PRO A 457 -7.37 21.44 27.60
C PRO A 457 -7.93 21.52 26.17
N PHE A 458 -8.07 20.39 25.46
CA PHE A 458 -8.68 20.38 24.12
C PHE A 458 -10.14 20.84 24.16
N VAL A 459 -10.92 20.34 25.13
CA VAL A 459 -12.32 20.76 25.29
C VAL A 459 -12.41 22.28 25.55
N ARG A 460 -11.57 22.83 26.43
CA ARG A 460 -11.58 24.25 26.81
C ARG A 460 -11.00 25.19 25.76
N ASN A 461 -9.90 24.81 25.11
CA ASN A 461 -9.12 25.70 24.24
C ASN A 461 -9.49 25.58 22.76
N VAL A 462 -10.10 24.46 22.35
CA VAL A 462 -10.46 24.18 20.94
C VAL A 462 -11.98 24.05 20.77
N ILE A 463 -12.63 23.17 21.53
CA ILE A 463 -14.06 22.86 21.30
C ILE A 463 -14.97 24.01 21.71
N LEU A 464 -14.85 24.55 22.93
CA LEU A 464 -15.73 25.63 23.38
C LEU A 464 -15.59 26.92 22.53
N PRO A 465 -14.39 27.37 22.14
CA PRO A 465 -14.23 28.51 21.21
C PRO A 465 -14.80 28.23 19.81
N PHE A 466 -14.69 26.99 19.30
CA PHE A 466 -15.33 26.59 18.06
C PHE A 466 -16.86 26.63 18.15
N MET A 467 -17.44 26.08 19.23
CA MET A 467 -18.89 26.10 19.47
C MET A 467 -19.44 27.53 19.54
N LYS A 468 -18.74 28.45 20.21
CA LYS A 468 -19.07 29.89 20.20
C LYS A 468 -18.97 30.49 18.79
N ALA A 469 -17.91 30.19 18.05
CA ALA A 469 -17.70 30.72 16.70
C ALA A 469 -18.75 30.26 15.67
N ILE A 470 -19.40 29.11 15.88
CA ILE A 470 -20.55 28.64 15.06
C ILE A 470 -21.93 29.01 15.64
N GLY A 471 -21.99 29.81 16.72
CA GLY A 471 -23.23 30.20 17.38
C GLY A 471 -23.96 29.08 18.14
N ALA A 472 -23.28 27.98 18.46
CA ALA A 472 -23.85 26.86 19.22
C ALA A 472 -23.92 27.12 20.73
N LEU A 473 -23.07 28.04 21.24
CA LEU A 473 -23.11 28.57 22.60
C LEU A 473 -23.38 30.07 22.54
#